data_AF-A0A924F8X6-F1
#
_entry.id   AF-A0A924F8X6-F1
#
_cell.length_a   1.000
_cell.length_b   1.000
_cell.length_c   1.000
_cell.angle_alpha   90.00
_cell.angle_beta   90.00
_cell.angle_gamma   90.00
#
_symmetry.space_group_name_H-M   'P 1'
#
loop_
_entity.id
_entity.type
_entity.pdbx_description
1 polymer ?
#
loop_
_entity_poly.entity_id
_entity_poly.type
_entity_poly.pdbx_seq_one_letter_code
_entity_poly.pdbx_strand_id
1 'polypeptide(L)' 'MNLSLALDVKEIEELVLANEDVQKYLDGKTPKKVIIVKGRIVNIVV' A
#
# COMPACT_ATOMS: atom_id res chain seq x y z
N MET A 1 -1.52 -5.15 10.24
CA MET A 1 -2.65 -4.26 9.88
C MET A 1 -3.79 -5.08 9.33
N ASN A 2 -5.04 -4.72 9.63
CA ASN A 2 -6.23 -5.31 9.01
C ASN A 2 -6.89 -4.21 8.18
N LEU A 3 -6.90 -4.36 6.85
CA LEU A 3 -7.54 -3.38 5.96
C LEU A 3 -8.97 -3.82 5.68
N SER A 4 -9.93 -2.96 6.01
CA SER A 4 -11.34 -3.18 5.72
C SER A 4 -11.58 -3.19 4.20
N LEU A 5 -12.38 -4.15 3.73
CA LEU A 5 -12.77 -4.30 2.33
C LEU A 5 -13.61 -3.12 1.79
N ALA A 6 -14.17 -2.32 2.69
CA ALA A 6 -14.99 -1.15 2.36
C ALA A 6 -14.17 0.07 1.95
N LEU A 7 -12.85 0.08 2.20
CA LEU A 7 -12.00 1.22 1.90
C LEU A 7 -11.82 1.42 0.39
N ASP A 8 -11.67 2.67 0.01
CA ASP A 8 -11.36 3.02 -1.37
C ASP A 8 -9.88 2.80 -1.70
N VAL A 9 -9.60 2.60 -2.98
CA VAL A 9 -8.24 2.28 -3.44
C VAL A 9 -7.24 3.37 -3.02
N LYS A 10 -7.66 4.64 -3.03
CA LYS A 10 -6.85 5.77 -2.59
C LYS A 10 -6.56 5.74 -1.09
N GLU A 11 -7.57 5.44 -0.27
CA GLU A 11 -7.40 5.35 1.18
C GLU A 11 -6.47 4.19 1.54
N ILE A 12 -6.59 3.05 0.85
CA ILE A 12 -5.71 1.91 1.01
C ILE A 12 -4.27 2.30 0.67
N GLU A 13 -4.06 3.03 -0.43
CA GLU A 13 -2.74 3.49 -0.86
C GLU A 13 -2.10 4.42 0.17
N GLU A 14 -2.84 5.41 0.67
CA GLU A 14 -2.37 6.33 1.71
C GLU A 14 -2.03 5.60 3.00
N LEU A 15 -2.87 4.66 3.43
CA LEU A 15 -2.67 3.90 4.66
C LEU A 15 -1.47 2.95 4.58
N VAL A 16 -1.25 2.38 3.39
CA VAL A 16 -0.09 1.52 3.10
C VAL A 16 1.20 2.36 3.00
N LEU A 17 1.17 3.53 2.36
CA LEU A 17 2.32 4.44 2.28
C LEU A 17 2.68 5.10 3.62
N ALA A 18 1.70 5.28 4.50
CA ALA A 18 1.90 5.78 5.86
C ALA A 18 2.44 4.72 6.83
N ASN A 19 2.50 3.45 6.42
CA ASN A 19 2.97 2.36 7.28
C ASN A 19 4.51 2.32 7.35
N GLU A 20 5.06 2.25 8.56
CA GLU A 20 6.50 2.25 8.81
C GLU A 20 7.23 1.04 8.20
N ASP A 21 6.63 -0.15 8.20
CA ASP A 21 7.20 -1.33 7.57
C ASP A 21 7.32 -1.12 6.07
N VAL A 22 6.27 -0.60 5.43
CA VAL A 22 6.27 -0.30 3.99
C VAL A 22 7.33 0.74 3.66
N GLN A 23 7.43 1.82 4.43
CA GLN A 23 8.47 2.84 4.25
C GLN A 23 9.88 2.26 4.37
N LYS A 24 10.09 1.32 5.29
CA LYS A 24 11.35 0.59 5.44
C LYS A 24 11.67 -0.27 4.22
N TYR A 25 10.67 -0.92 3.60
CA TYR A 25 10.86 -1.67 2.36
C TYR A 25 11.06 -0.77 1.13
N LEU A 26 10.51 0.44 1.16
CA LEU A 26 10.68 1.42 0.10
C LEU A 26 12.06 2.08 0.11
N ASP A 27 12.76 2.09 1.25
CA ASP A 27 14.12 2.65 1.38
C ASP A 27 14.23 4.09 0.82
N GLY A 28 13.18 4.89 1.06
CA GLY A 28 13.06 6.25 0.54
C GLY A 28 12.77 6.38 -0.96
N LYS A 29 12.55 5.28 -1.68
CA LYS A 29 12.18 5.28 -3.10
C LYS A 29 10.67 5.43 -3.27
N THR A 30 10.28 6.25 -4.23
CA THR A 30 8.87 6.37 -4.63
C THR A 30 8.48 5.16 -5.47
N PRO A 31 7.37 4.46 -5.15
CA PRO A 31 6.89 3.34 -5.95
C PRO A 31 6.63 3.76 -7.41
N LYS A 32 7.07 2.94 -8.36
CA LYS A 32 6.74 3.12 -9.79
C LYS A 32 5.31 2.72 -10.09
N LYS A 33 4.80 1.70 -9.39
CA LYS A 33 3.45 1.18 -9.61
C LYS A 33 2.91 0.55 -8.33
N VAL A 34 1.69 0.92 -7.97
CA VAL A 34 0.95 0.31 -6.86
C VAL A 34 -0.25 -0.42 -7.45
N ILE A 35 -0.38 -1.71 -7.15
CA ILE A 35 -1.45 -2.58 -7.66
C ILE A 35 -2.23 -3.09 -6.47
N ILE A 36 -3.46 -2.63 -6.32
CA ILE A 36 -4.33 -2.97 -5.19
C ILE A 36 -5.43 -3.90 -5.68
N VAL A 37 -5.44 -5.13 -5.15
CA VAL A 37 -6.52 -6.09 -5.34
C VAL A 37 -7.32 -6.16 -4.04
N LYS A 38 -8.46 -5.46 -4.00
CA LYS A 38 -9.31 -5.35 -2.81
C LYS A 38 -9.61 -6.75 -2.24
N GLY A 39 -9.28 -6.95 -0.96
CA GLY A 39 -9.49 -8.22 -0.26
C GLY A 39 -8.57 -9.38 -0.64
N ARG A 40 -7.52 -9.13 -1.42
CA ARG A 40 -6.50 -10.14 -1.72
C ARG A 40 -5.10 -9.69 -1.36
N ILE A 41 -4.58 -8.66 -2.04
CA ILE A 41 -3.18 -8.25 -1.92
C ILE A 41 -2.95 -6.82 -2.41
N VAL A 42 -1.96 -6.15 -1.83
CA VAL A 42 -1.38 -4.91 -2.36
C VAL A 42 0.04 -5.23 -2.81
N ASN A 43 0.34 -4.98 -4.08
CA ASN A 43 1.66 -5.19 -4.64
C ASN A 43 2.28 -3.83 -5.00
N ILE A 44 3.46 -3.56 -4.47
CA ILE A 44 4.17 -2.29 -4.62
C ILE A 44 5.43 -2.55 -5.42
N VAL A 45 5.52 -1.95 -6.60
CA VAL A 45 6.68 -2.05 -7.48
C VAL A 45 7.55 -0.83 -7.25
N VAL A 46 8.74 -1.05 -6.69
CA VAL A 46 9.79 -0.05 -6.48
C VAL A 46 10.75 0.04 -7.68
#